data_AF-A0A941I7H9-F1
#
_entry.id   AF-A0A941I7H9-F1
#
_cell.length_a   1.000
_cell.length_b   1.000
_cell.length_c   1.000
_cell.angle_alpha   90.00
_cell.angle_beta   90.00
_cell.angle_gamma   90.00
#
_symmetry.space_group_name_H-M   'P 1'
#
loop_
_entity.id
_entity.type
_entity.pdbx_description
1 polymer ?
#
loop_
_entity_poly.entity_id
_entity_poly.type
_entity_poly.pdbx_seq_one_letter_code
_entity_poly.pdbx_strand_id
1 'polypeptide(L)'
;MLILLYTFASTALAQSALVTLAFNADHSSVEASFELSHAVEVLRFAGNGEIRLRSWVPQGGVRLNADGTALLLPKPQKRFSVRLNAFEYDGLLDRVYTPVILFGDGRGAQVYSEYLLPKGGGAVNLANAGVVLGRAVSKGMIVWRANDPSTYIVIGQVNTKAEAAYVITIDNALPSWIAKSLDKRVGSLMDLYSRKFGISPKHKPWIVVSYDPVAATGEFGFRGDTNPGMVRLNLMGQSWKHEDVDQAYQLDNFVAHELFHLWNAELWHLKNNEPVWLLEGGAEAASHDALRTLGLADTERYRYQRANTLIGCTTANGETLSSKLVSGGRTHYNCGASIFYLAAAMSEDSSLPITPLDLWADLFAATKTSRSYTVADLLRVAMQRASHSSVSTQQSYLNDLIESKLPWREVLARGQQIFHIHQITAGEHLPAIVAKIILDKLVIDRVAYDCDGATSVAYDNQIYQVDALDSCHRIRRPVILTHLGGYSMRENGLMAVAYARNQCSKGLDLHFGGKEDVSLDIPCSQMPPMPSSLFVPDFDH
;
A
#
# COMPACT_ATOMS: atom_id res chain seq x y z
N MET A 1 36.49 5.03 -60.37
CA MET A 1 36.13 6.28 -59.67
C MET A 1 34.89 5.98 -58.84
N LEU A 2 35.09 5.48 -57.61
CA LEU A 2 34.02 5.17 -56.64
C LEU A 2 34.19 6.15 -55.47
N ILE A 3 33.20 6.99 -55.24
CA ILE A 3 33.16 7.94 -54.13
C ILE A 3 32.53 7.23 -52.94
N LEU A 4 33.33 6.93 -51.91
CA LEU A 4 32.83 6.53 -50.60
C LEU A 4 32.31 7.78 -49.86
N LEU A 5 30.99 7.88 -49.70
CA LEU A 5 30.36 8.81 -48.77
C LEU A 5 30.52 8.26 -47.34
N TYR A 6 31.48 8.81 -46.60
CA TYR A 6 31.53 8.66 -45.14
C TYR A 6 30.46 9.57 -44.52
N THR A 7 29.31 9.00 -44.16
CA THR A 7 28.40 9.62 -43.21
C THR A 7 29.05 9.60 -41.83
N PHE A 8 29.59 10.75 -41.40
CA PHE A 8 29.91 10.98 -39.99
C PHE A 8 28.61 10.97 -39.20
N ALA A 9 28.33 9.87 -38.50
CA ALA A 9 27.39 9.88 -37.40
C ALA A 9 27.96 10.83 -36.34
N SER A 10 27.45 12.07 -36.29
CA SER A 10 27.74 12.98 -35.20
C SER A 10 27.31 12.30 -33.91
N THR A 11 28.28 11.97 -33.06
CA THR A 11 28.02 11.58 -31.68
C THR A 11 27.36 12.76 -31.01
N ALA A 12 26.02 12.75 -30.93
CA ALA A 12 25.27 13.75 -30.20
C ALA A 12 25.84 13.80 -28.77
N LEU A 13 26.46 14.93 -28.41
CA LEU A 13 26.99 15.15 -27.08
C LEU A 13 25.87 14.89 -26.07
N ALA A 14 26.14 14.07 -25.05
CA ALA A 14 25.16 13.76 -24.02
C ALA A 14 24.71 15.06 -23.34
N GLN A 15 23.42 15.37 -23.43
CA GLN A 15 22.84 16.58 -22.86
C GLN A 15 22.54 16.38 -21.38
N SER A 16 23.30 17.04 -20.50
CA SER A 16 23.07 17.04 -19.05
C SER A 16 22.42 18.35 -18.58
N ALA A 17 21.79 18.31 -17.39
CA ALA A 17 21.19 19.48 -16.75
C ALA A 17 21.60 19.61 -15.28
N LEU A 18 21.82 20.85 -14.82
CA LEU A 18 21.67 21.21 -13.42
C LEU A 18 20.24 21.71 -13.22
N VAL A 19 19.49 21.06 -12.34
CA VAL A 19 18.10 21.42 -12.03
C VAL A 19 18.05 22.03 -10.63
N THR A 20 17.62 23.27 -10.53
CA THR A 20 17.39 23.94 -9.24
C THR A 20 15.91 23.90 -8.89
N LEU A 21 15.59 23.25 -7.77
CA LEU A 21 14.23 23.23 -7.23
C LEU A 21 14.02 24.37 -6.24
N ALA A 22 12.93 25.11 -6.40
CA ALA A 22 12.47 26.14 -5.48
C ALA A 22 11.03 25.86 -5.09
N PHE A 23 10.70 25.97 -3.80
CA PHE A 23 9.31 25.92 -3.34
C PHE A 23 8.74 27.34 -3.29
N ASN A 24 7.59 27.55 -3.92
CA ASN A 24 6.84 28.79 -3.86
C ASN A 24 5.60 28.59 -2.99
N ALA A 25 5.62 29.17 -1.79
CA ALA A 25 4.53 29.07 -0.82
C ALA A 25 3.27 29.85 -1.24
N ASP A 26 3.40 30.94 -2.00
CA ASP A 26 2.27 31.76 -2.44
C ASP A 26 1.39 31.02 -3.46
N HIS A 27 1.99 30.07 -4.18
CA HIS A 27 1.33 29.29 -5.22
C HIS A 27 1.28 27.79 -4.91
N SER A 28 1.72 27.37 -3.73
CA SER A 28 1.86 25.97 -3.32
C SER A 28 2.42 25.09 -4.46
N SER A 29 3.53 25.52 -5.06
CA SER A 29 4.08 24.87 -6.24
C SER A 29 5.60 24.80 -6.19
N VAL A 30 6.15 23.89 -6.98
CA VAL A 30 7.59 23.75 -7.13
C VAL A 30 8.02 24.33 -8.47
N GLU A 31 9.01 25.20 -8.48
CA GLU A 31 9.68 25.61 -9.71
C GLU A 31 10.96 24.80 -9.90
N ALA A 32 11.11 24.20 -11.07
CA ALA A 32 12.33 23.57 -11.53
C ALA A 32 12.99 24.44 -12.60
N SER A 33 14.11 25.08 -12.23
CA SER A 33 14.95 25.85 -13.15
C SER A 33 16.02 24.95 -13.75
N PHE A 34 16.10 24.87 -15.07
CA PHE A 34 17.05 24.03 -15.79
C PHE A 34 18.22 24.87 -16.31
N GLU A 35 19.44 24.40 -16.10
CA GLU A 35 20.66 24.89 -16.75
C GLU A 35 21.36 23.74 -17.50
N LEU A 36 21.31 23.80 -18.82
CA LEU A 36 21.81 22.77 -19.73
C LEU A 36 23.28 22.99 -20.09
N SER A 37 24.03 21.90 -20.30
CA SER A 37 25.43 21.98 -20.76
C SER A 37 25.58 22.72 -22.09
N HIS A 38 24.65 22.54 -23.03
CA HIS A 38 24.62 23.19 -24.34
C HIS A 38 23.21 23.67 -24.67
N ALA A 39 23.10 24.61 -25.63
CA ALA A 39 21.80 25.11 -26.04
C ALA A 39 21.11 24.09 -26.94
N VAL A 40 19.83 23.79 -26.70
CA VAL A 40 19.06 22.81 -27.48
C VAL A 40 17.67 23.36 -27.80
N GLU A 41 17.07 22.84 -28.87
CA GLU A 41 15.66 23.05 -29.20
C GLU A 41 14.78 21.91 -28.70
N VAL A 42 15.36 20.74 -28.45
CA VAL A 42 14.65 19.55 -27.96
C VAL A 42 15.44 18.93 -26.81
N LEU A 43 14.81 18.83 -25.63
CA LEU A 43 15.36 18.14 -24.48
C LEU A 43 14.54 16.89 -24.20
N ARG A 44 15.18 15.71 -24.23
CA ARG A 44 14.52 14.42 -24.06
C ARG A 44 14.71 13.86 -22.66
N PHE A 45 13.68 13.19 -22.18
CA PHE A 45 13.65 12.54 -20.88
C PHE A 45 13.42 11.03 -21.02
N ALA A 46 13.81 10.28 -19.99
CA ALA A 46 13.42 8.88 -19.86
C ALA A 46 12.08 8.76 -19.10
N GLY A 47 11.54 7.54 -19.11
CA GLY A 47 10.38 7.17 -18.31
C GLY A 47 9.03 7.59 -18.90
N ASN A 48 8.00 7.53 -18.05
CA ASN A 48 6.61 7.78 -18.42
C ASN A 48 6.36 9.28 -18.65
N GLY A 49 6.08 9.67 -19.90
CA GLY A 49 5.80 11.06 -20.27
C GLY A 49 4.43 11.58 -19.78
N GLU A 50 3.48 10.69 -19.48
CA GLU A 50 2.17 11.05 -18.93
C GLU A 50 2.30 11.84 -17.62
N ILE A 51 3.30 11.50 -16.81
CA ILE A 51 3.60 12.17 -15.54
C ILE A 51 3.88 13.65 -15.79
N ARG A 52 4.67 13.96 -16.83
CA ARG A 52 5.02 15.34 -17.19
C ARG A 52 3.82 16.05 -17.81
N LEU A 53 3.05 15.38 -18.66
CA LEU A 53 1.82 15.97 -19.23
C LEU A 53 0.84 16.44 -18.14
N ARG A 54 0.78 15.73 -17.01
CA ARG A 54 -0.12 16.05 -15.89
C ARG A 54 0.44 17.08 -14.91
N SER A 55 1.73 17.03 -14.61
CA SER A 55 2.33 17.88 -13.55
C SER A 55 3.18 19.04 -14.05
N TRP A 56 3.72 19.00 -15.27
CA TRP A 56 4.67 20.01 -15.73
C TRP A 56 3.96 21.11 -16.51
N VAL A 57 4.20 22.34 -16.11
CA VAL A 57 3.79 23.55 -16.82
C VAL A 57 5.04 24.32 -17.25
N PRO A 58 5.57 24.04 -18.45
CA PRO A 58 6.75 24.73 -18.96
C PRO A 58 6.50 26.24 -19.13
N GLN A 59 7.52 27.04 -18.90
CA GLN A 59 7.44 28.52 -18.95
C GLN A 59 8.15 29.07 -20.20
N GLY A 60 7.93 30.35 -20.52
CA GLY A 60 8.72 31.07 -21.54
C GLY A 60 8.58 30.53 -22.97
N GLY A 61 7.41 29.98 -23.32
CA GLY A 61 7.13 29.42 -24.66
C GLY A 61 7.68 28.01 -24.89
N VAL A 62 8.31 27.39 -23.89
CA VAL A 62 8.64 25.96 -23.91
C VAL A 62 7.34 25.15 -23.88
N ARG A 63 7.31 23.98 -24.54
CA ARG A 63 6.15 23.09 -24.56
C ARG A 63 6.57 21.64 -24.38
N LEU A 64 5.72 20.81 -23.81
CA LEU A 64 5.88 19.35 -23.92
C LEU A 64 5.45 18.90 -25.32
N ASN A 65 6.10 17.87 -25.85
CA ASN A 65 5.58 17.15 -27.01
C ASN A 65 4.36 16.31 -26.63
N ALA A 66 3.69 15.73 -27.64
CA ALA A 66 2.40 15.05 -27.46
C ALA A 66 2.43 13.87 -26.46
N ASP A 67 3.56 13.17 -26.34
CA ASP A 67 3.72 12.03 -25.43
C ASP A 67 4.38 12.39 -24.10
N GLY A 68 4.75 13.67 -23.89
CA GLY A 68 5.40 14.15 -22.66
C GLY A 68 6.85 13.69 -22.44
N THR A 69 7.48 13.04 -23.42
CA THR A 69 8.87 12.54 -23.31
C THR A 69 9.93 13.57 -23.70
N ALA A 70 9.52 14.73 -24.24
CA ALA A 70 10.43 15.80 -24.61
C ALA A 70 9.85 17.20 -24.36
N LEU A 71 10.73 18.13 -23.98
CA LEU A 71 10.47 19.56 -24.03
C LEU A 71 10.95 20.14 -25.36
N LEU A 72 10.10 20.92 -26.00
CA LEU A 72 10.32 21.67 -27.23
C LEU A 72 10.53 23.14 -26.85
N LEU A 73 11.74 23.65 -27.09
CA LEU A 73 12.13 25.01 -26.76
C LEU A 73 11.93 25.90 -28.01
N PRO A 74 11.44 27.14 -27.86
CA PRO A 74 11.11 28.00 -29.01
C PRO A 74 12.32 28.46 -29.84
N LYS A 75 13.51 28.35 -29.25
CA LYS A 75 14.81 28.62 -29.87
C LYS A 75 15.89 27.85 -29.10
N PRO A 76 17.09 27.64 -29.68
CA PRO A 76 18.20 27.06 -28.94
C PRO A 76 18.50 27.90 -27.69
N GLN A 77 18.34 27.32 -26.51
CA GLN A 77 18.64 27.98 -25.25
C GLN A 77 19.14 26.99 -24.20
N LYS A 78 19.91 27.50 -23.23
CA LYS A 78 20.47 26.69 -22.12
C LYS A 78 19.65 26.73 -20.86
N ARG A 79 18.79 27.74 -20.71
CA ARG A 79 18.07 28.01 -19.46
C ARG A 79 16.59 28.16 -19.73
N PHE A 80 15.78 27.55 -18.88
CA PHE A 80 14.33 27.66 -18.87
C PHE A 80 13.81 27.16 -17.52
N SER A 81 12.56 27.45 -17.21
CA SER A 81 11.89 26.96 -16.00
C SER A 81 10.67 26.13 -16.35
N VAL A 82 10.34 25.20 -15.47
CA VAL A 82 9.10 24.43 -15.47
C VAL A 82 8.48 24.55 -14.09
N ARG A 83 7.20 24.90 -14.01
CA ARG A 83 6.45 24.77 -12.76
C ARG A 83 5.93 23.34 -12.66
N LEU A 84 6.17 22.69 -11.53
CA LEU A 84 5.69 21.36 -11.20
C LEU A 84 4.49 21.52 -10.26
N ASN A 85 3.32 21.15 -10.76
CA ASN A 85 2.09 21.11 -9.98
C ASN A 85 2.00 19.77 -9.25
N ALA A 86 1.31 19.80 -8.10
CA ALA A 86 0.90 18.58 -7.42
C ALA A 86 -0.01 17.74 -8.32
N PHE A 87 0.03 16.43 -8.12
CA PHE A 87 -1.02 15.56 -8.67
C PHE A 87 -2.34 15.81 -7.94
N GLU A 88 -3.46 15.50 -8.63
CA GLU A 88 -4.81 15.62 -8.07
C GLU A 88 -4.98 14.79 -6.79
N TYR A 89 -4.36 13.62 -6.76
CA TYR A 89 -4.19 12.80 -5.57
C TYR A 89 -3.06 11.79 -5.79
N ASP A 90 -2.55 11.26 -4.69
CA ASP A 90 -1.49 10.27 -4.71
C ASP A 90 -2.02 8.89 -5.13
N GLY A 91 -1.37 8.30 -6.13
CA GLY A 91 -1.82 7.05 -6.74
C GLY A 91 -2.90 7.17 -7.81
N LEU A 92 -3.08 8.37 -8.38
CA LEU A 92 -3.84 8.58 -9.62
C LEU A 92 -3.41 7.62 -10.74
N LEU A 93 -2.12 7.32 -10.83
CA LEU A 93 -1.56 6.34 -11.75
C LEU A 93 -1.09 5.10 -10.98
N ASP A 94 -1.59 3.94 -11.38
CA ASP A 94 -1.19 2.66 -10.76
C ASP A 94 0.30 2.39 -10.98
N ARG A 95 0.99 1.93 -9.92
CA ARG A 95 2.42 1.60 -9.91
C ARG A 95 3.37 2.70 -10.44
N VAL A 96 2.95 3.96 -10.31
CA VAL A 96 3.75 5.13 -10.63
C VAL A 96 3.97 5.93 -9.35
N TYR A 97 5.20 6.39 -9.12
CA TYR A 97 5.50 7.31 -8.01
C TYR A 97 4.90 8.68 -8.32
N THR A 98 4.29 9.30 -7.32
CA THR A 98 3.67 10.61 -7.50
C THR A 98 4.78 11.67 -7.60
N PRO A 99 4.87 12.45 -8.69
CA PRO A 99 6.02 13.32 -8.93
C PRO A 99 6.13 14.47 -7.94
N VAL A 100 4.99 15.04 -7.51
CA VAL A 100 4.92 16.15 -6.57
C VAL A 100 3.75 15.91 -5.62
N ILE A 101 4.03 15.91 -4.32
CA ILE A 101 3.02 15.88 -3.25
C ILE A 101 3.21 17.11 -2.40
N LEU A 102 2.15 17.90 -2.22
CA LEU A 102 2.19 19.05 -1.33
C LEU A 102 1.94 18.59 0.11
N PHE A 103 2.54 19.30 1.04
CA PHE A 103 2.15 19.20 2.44
C PHE A 103 0.84 19.99 2.63
N GLY A 104 -0.06 19.47 3.45
CA GLY A 104 -1.37 20.04 3.73
C GLY A 104 -1.29 21.40 4.41
N ASP A 105 -0.16 21.74 5.05
CA ASP A 105 0.09 23.07 5.59
C ASP A 105 0.48 24.12 4.53
N GLY A 106 0.69 23.69 3.27
CA GLY A 106 1.08 24.55 2.15
C GLY A 106 2.51 25.08 2.22
N ARG A 107 3.34 24.55 3.12
CA ARG A 107 4.70 25.08 3.39
C ARG A 107 5.82 24.21 2.85
N GLY A 108 5.51 23.03 2.33
CA GLY A 108 6.47 22.14 1.73
C GLY A 108 5.90 21.25 0.64
N ALA A 109 6.81 20.58 -0.05
CA ALA A 109 6.48 19.59 -1.07
C ALA A 109 7.51 18.46 -1.07
N GLN A 110 7.06 17.27 -1.44
CA GLN A 110 7.88 16.14 -1.84
C GLN A 110 8.00 16.12 -3.35
N VAL A 111 9.20 15.93 -3.89
CA VAL A 111 9.45 15.84 -5.34
C VAL A 111 10.20 14.56 -5.63
N TYR A 112 9.65 13.67 -6.45
CA TYR A 112 10.32 12.43 -6.84
C TYR A 112 11.43 12.70 -7.87
N SER A 113 12.66 12.31 -7.53
CA SER A 113 13.86 12.77 -8.25
C SER A 113 14.00 12.22 -9.67
N GLU A 114 13.49 11.02 -9.95
CA GLU A 114 13.66 10.31 -11.21
C GLU A 114 13.08 11.06 -12.42
N TYR A 115 12.04 11.88 -12.19
CA TYR A 115 11.35 12.57 -13.27
C TYR A 115 12.04 13.84 -13.74
N LEU A 116 13.03 14.35 -12.98
CA LEU A 116 13.60 15.68 -13.16
C LEU A 116 14.69 15.76 -14.22
N LEU A 117 15.50 14.72 -14.40
CA LEU A 117 16.69 14.80 -15.24
C LEU A 117 16.47 14.32 -16.68
N PRO A 118 17.11 14.97 -17.67
CA PRO A 118 17.09 14.50 -19.05
C PRO A 118 17.83 13.17 -19.21
N LYS A 119 17.64 12.51 -20.34
CA LYS A 119 18.27 11.21 -20.65
C LYS A 119 19.80 11.24 -20.58
N GLY A 120 20.43 12.39 -20.83
CA GLY A 120 21.89 12.56 -20.73
C GLY A 120 22.40 12.81 -19.30
N GLY A 121 21.52 12.75 -18.28
CA GLY A 121 21.86 12.84 -16.87
C GLY A 121 21.93 14.28 -16.33
N GLY A 122 22.61 14.44 -15.20
CA GLY A 122 22.68 15.73 -14.52
C GLY A 122 22.69 15.64 -13.00
N ALA A 123 22.33 16.76 -12.37
CA ALA A 123 22.25 16.90 -10.93
C ALA A 123 21.09 17.81 -10.54
N VAL A 124 20.57 17.62 -9.33
CA VAL A 124 19.54 18.46 -8.72
C VAL A 124 20.16 19.20 -7.54
N ASN A 125 19.92 20.51 -7.44
CA ASN A 125 20.21 21.32 -6.26
C ASN A 125 18.96 22.07 -5.80
N LEU A 126 19.05 22.72 -4.63
CA LEU A 126 17.92 23.44 -4.03
C LEU A 126 18.16 24.96 -4.00
N ALA A 127 17.17 25.75 -4.41
CA ALA A 127 17.17 27.20 -4.22
C ALA A 127 16.87 27.61 -2.77
N ASN A 128 16.16 26.74 -2.05
CA ASN A 128 15.82 26.88 -0.63
C ASN A 128 16.52 25.77 0.18
N ALA A 129 16.42 25.82 1.51
CA ALA A 129 16.77 24.64 2.32
C ALA A 129 15.75 23.53 2.08
N GLY A 130 16.16 22.29 2.34
CA GLY A 130 15.30 21.12 2.24
C GLY A 130 15.86 19.93 3.00
N VAL A 131 15.29 18.76 2.77
CA VAL A 131 15.69 17.49 3.40
C VAL A 131 15.76 16.40 2.35
N VAL A 132 16.84 15.63 2.36
CA VAL A 132 17.01 14.44 1.51
C VAL A 132 17.63 13.33 2.35
N LEU A 133 17.01 12.16 2.34
CA LEU A 133 17.43 10.99 3.14
C LEU A 133 17.66 11.35 4.62
N GLY A 134 16.74 12.14 5.18
CA GLY A 134 16.74 12.55 6.59
C GLY A 134 17.81 13.58 6.95
N ARG A 135 18.52 14.14 5.97
CA ARG A 135 19.56 15.14 6.20
C ARG A 135 19.07 16.50 5.72
N ALA A 136 19.17 17.50 6.60
CA ALA A 136 18.98 18.89 6.21
C ALA A 136 20.04 19.27 5.16
N VAL A 137 19.60 19.91 4.07
CA VAL A 137 20.47 20.37 3.00
C VAL A 137 20.33 21.88 2.84
N SER A 138 21.48 22.56 2.84
CA SER A 138 21.59 23.99 2.61
C SER A 138 21.29 24.37 1.16
N LYS A 139 20.86 25.61 0.97
CA LYS A 139 20.70 26.25 -0.35
C LYS A 139 21.95 26.09 -1.22
N GLY A 140 21.74 25.83 -2.51
CA GLY A 140 22.75 25.74 -3.55
C GLY A 140 23.46 24.38 -3.64
N MET A 141 23.30 23.51 -2.64
CA MET A 141 23.94 22.20 -2.60
C MET A 141 23.29 21.22 -3.56
N ILE A 142 24.12 20.43 -4.25
CA ILE A 142 23.65 19.28 -5.03
C ILE A 142 23.13 18.22 -4.06
N VAL A 143 21.88 17.82 -4.25
CA VAL A 143 21.17 16.87 -3.37
C VAL A 143 20.93 15.51 -4.01
N TRP A 144 20.99 15.44 -5.35
CA TRP A 144 20.77 14.20 -6.09
C TRP A 144 21.48 14.26 -7.44
N ARG A 145 21.95 13.12 -7.94
CA ARG A 145 22.57 12.94 -9.26
C ARG A 145 21.92 11.78 -9.99
N ALA A 146 22.07 11.76 -11.31
CA ALA A 146 21.49 10.72 -12.17
C ALA A 146 21.86 9.27 -11.81
N ASN A 147 22.99 9.05 -11.12
CA ASN A 147 23.45 7.71 -10.70
C ASN A 147 23.12 7.39 -9.24
N ASP A 148 22.53 8.33 -8.50
CA ASP A 148 22.05 8.09 -7.15
C ASP A 148 20.71 7.34 -7.25
N PRO A 149 20.38 6.45 -6.28
CA PRO A 149 19.06 5.84 -6.23
C PRO A 149 17.94 6.89 -6.25
N SER A 150 16.86 6.63 -6.99
CA SER A 150 15.68 7.50 -6.99
C SER A 150 15.10 7.63 -5.58
N THR A 151 14.71 8.84 -5.21
CA THR A 151 14.22 9.18 -3.87
C THR A 151 13.30 10.40 -3.95
N TYR A 152 12.59 10.70 -2.87
CA TYR A 152 11.91 11.97 -2.74
C TYR A 152 12.87 13.03 -2.19
N ILE A 153 12.73 14.24 -2.71
CA ILE A 153 13.39 15.44 -2.22
C ILE A 153 12.32 16.28 -1.54
N VAL A 154 12.49 16.56 -0.25
CA VAL A 154 11.56 17.42 0.49
C VAL A 154 12.10 18.85 0.47
N ILE A 155 11.28 19.79 0.01
CA ILE A 155 11.62 21.21 -0.09
C ILE A 155 10.58 22.07 0.61
N GLY A 156 11.00 23.22 1.12
CA GLY A 156 10.14 24.13 1.88
C GLY A 156 10.42 24.10 3.38
N GLN A 157 9.49 24.62 4.17
CA GLN A 157 9.58 24.64 5.64
C GLN A 157 8.97 23.35 6.18
N VAL A 158 9.81 22.45 6.69
CA VAL A 158 9.37 21.13 7.18
C VAL A 158 9.92 20.85 8.58
N ASN A 159 9.14 20.11 9.37
CA ASN A 159 9.57 19.68 10.70
C ASN A 159 10.27 18.33 10.59
N THR A 160 11.58 18.30 10.77
CA THR A 160 12.38 17.07 10.74
C THR A 160 13.02 16.80 12.09
N LYS A 161 12.77 15.62 12.63
CA LYS A 161 13.25 15.16 13.92
C LYS A 161 14.12 13.92 13.74
N ALA A 162 15.31 13.94 14.33
CA ALA A 162 16.18 12.78 14.37
C ALA A 162 15.92 11.98 15.65
N GLU A 163 15.62 10.70 15.50
CA GLU A 163 15.42 9.75 16.58
C GLU A 163 16.60 8.79 16.69
N ALA A 164 16.63 7.94 17.71
CA ALA A 164 17.71 6.96 17.89
C ALA A 164 17.83 6.01 16.69
N ALA A 165 16.71 5.46 16.22
CA ALA A 165 16.67 4.44 15.17
C ALA A 165 16.31 4.96 13.77
N TYR A 166 15.70 6.14 13.66
CA TYR A 166 15.18 6.69 12.39
C TYR A 166 15.29 8.22 12.36
N VAL A 167 14.97 8.83 11.22
CA VAL A 167 14.70 10.27 11.08
C VAL A 167 13.29 10.42 10.53
N ILE A 168 12.49 11.35 11.05
CA ILE A 168 11.13 11.57 10.58
C ILE A 168 10.91 13.03 10.18
N THR A 169 10.27 13.24 9.04
CA THR A 169 9.77 14.54 8.59
C THR A 169 8.26 14.49 8.57
N ILE A 170 7.62 15.38 9.33
CA ILE A 170 6.17 15.43 9.51
C ILE A 170 5.63 16.73 8.93
N ASP A 171 4.59 16.63 8.13
CA ASP A 171 3.73 17.73 7.71
C ASP A 171 3.03 18.37 8.91
N ASN A 172 3.12 19.70 9.07
CA ASN A 172 2.52 20.37 10.23
C ASN A 172 0.99 20.35 10.22
N ALA A 173 0.35 20.04 9.10
CA ALA A 173 -1.09 19.83 9.03
C ALA A 173 -1.52 18.46 9.58
N LEU A 174 -0.58 17.54 9.82
CA LEU A 174 -0.89 16.19 10.30
C LEU A 174 -1.63 16.26 11.65
N PRO A 175 -2.78 15.57 11.79
CA PRO A 175 -3.52 15.53 13.05
C PRO A 175 -2.66 15.07 14.22
N SER A 176 -2.78 15.76 15.36
CA SER A 176 -1.87 15.56 16.49
C SER A 176 -1.91 14.13 17.08
N TRP A 177 -3.03 13.42 16.94
CA TRP A 177 -3.17 12.03 17.38
C TRP A 177 -2.31 11.10 16.52
N ILE A 178 -2.25 11.33 15.21
CA ILE A 178 -1.40 10.58 14.27
C ILE A 178 0.07 10.85 14.58
N ALA A 179 0.47 12.11 14.73
CA ALA A 179 1.85 12.46 15.07
C ALA A 179 2.31 11.78 16.38
N LYS A 180 1.46 11.77 17.41
CA LYS A 180 1.73 11.06 18.67
C LYS A 180 1.80 9.54 18.50
N SER A 181 0.92 8.97 17.66
CA SER A 181 0.98 7.54 17.36
C SER A 181 2.31 7.19 16.69
N LEU A 182 2.69 7.89 15.62
CA LEU A 182 3.93 7.66 14.89
C LEU A 182 5.17 7.76 15.78
N ASP A 183 5.26 8.81 16.61
CA ASP A 183 6.37 9.01 17.56
C ASP A 183 6.56 7.77 18.48
N LYS A 184 5.46 7.12 18.89
CA LYS A 184 5.50 5.93 19.76
C LYS A 184 5.73 4.63 18.98
N ARG A 185 5.10 4.49 17.82
CA ARG A 185 4.94 3.21 17.12
C ARG A 185 6.14 2.87 16.26
N VAL A 186 6.68 3.84 15.53
CA VAL A 186 7.80 3.61 14.61
C VAL A 186 8.99 3.00 15.33
N GLY A 187 9.41 3.57 16.46
CA GLY A 187 10.53 3.03 17.24
C GLY A 187 10.28 1.60 17.72
N SER A 188 9.07 1.31 18.21
CA SER A 188 8.69 -0.02 18.70
C SER A 188 8.70 -1.09 17.60
N LEU A 189 8.24 -0.73 16.40
CA LEU A 189 8.22 -1.61 15.22
C LEU A 189 9.64 -1.86 14.70
N MET A 190 10.44 -0.80 14.55
CA MET A 190 11.86 -0.92 14.16
C MET A 190 12.62 -1.84 15.12
N ASP A 191 12.45 -1.63 16.42
CA ASP A 191 13.05 -2.46 17.46
C ASP A 191 12.60 -3.92 17.39
N LEU A 192 11.31 -4.16 17.17
CA LEU A 192 10.76 -5.51 17.02
C LEU A 192 11.39 -6.22 15.82
N TYR A 193 11.36 -5.61 14.63
CA TYR A 193 11.92 -6.20 13.41
C TYR A 193 13.42 -6.43 13.54
N SER A 194 14.17 -5.45 14.06
CA SER A 194 15.61 -5.59 14.31
C SER A 194 15.94 -6.77 15.21
N ARG A 195 15.21 -6.92 16.33
CA ARG A 195 15.40 -8.04 17.26
C ARG A 195 15.00 -9.37 16.62
N LYS A 196 13.85 -9.41 15.94
CA LYS A 196 13.31 -10.64 15.31
C LYS A 196 14.24 -11.18 14.23
N PHE A 197 14.84 -10.32 13.42
CA PHE A 197 15.68 -10.71 12.29
C PHE A 197 17.17 -10.68 12.59
N GLY A 198 17.56 -10.24 13.81
CA GLY A 198 18.95 -10.15 14.24
C GLY A 198 19.79 -9.16 13.43
N ILE A 199 19.14 -8.19 12.77
CA ILE A 199 19.79 -7.16 11.95
C ILE A 199 18.93 -5.91 11.84
N SER A 200 19.60 -4.75 11.85
CA SER A 200 18.99 -3.44 11.61
C SER A 200 19.45 -2.84 10.28
N PRO A 201 18.68 -1.92 9.69
CA PRO A 201 19.16 -1.07 8.60
C PRO A 201 20.47 -0.38 8.98
N LYS A 202 21.41 -0.33 8.04
CA LYS A 202 22.75 0.23 8.26
C LYS A 202 22.71 1.74 8.56
N HIS A 203 21.74 2.41 7.98
CA HIS A 203 21.50 3.84 8.16
C HIS A 203 20.11 4.03 8.76
N LYS A 204 19.95 5.14 9.49
CA LYS A 204 18.62 5.53 9.98
C LYS A 204 17.71 5.77 8.78
N PRO A 205 16.64 4.99 8.59
CA PRO A 205 15.70 5.24 7.52
C PRO A 205 15.05 6.61 7.75
N TRP A 206 14.75 7.30 6.65
CA TRP A 206 14.04 8.56 6.67
C TRP A 206 12.56 8.34 6.40
N ILE A 207 11.72 8.69 7.36
CA ILE A 207 10.28 8.56 7.25
C ILE A 207 9.69 9.93 6.90
N VAL A 208 8.95 10.04 5.81
CA VAL A 208 8.28 11.28 5.41
C VAL A 208 6.78 11.07 5.48
N VAL A 209 6.08 11.90 6.23
CA VAL A 209 4.62 11.80 6.41
C VAL A 209 3.97 13.08 5.93
N SER A 210 3.16 12.98 4.88
CA SER A 210 2.32 14.06 4.37
C SER A 210 0.85 13.81 4.65
N TYR A 211 0.08 14.90 4.74
CA TYR A 211 -1.36 14.86 4.92
C TYR A 211 -2.06 15.76 3.91
N ASP A 212 -2.91 15.18 3.07
CA ASP A 212 -3.78 15.91 2.17
C ASP A 212 -5.24 15.80 2.65
N PRO A 213 -5.76 16.81 3.37
CA PRO A 213 -7.13 16.77 3.84
C PRO A 213 -8.17 16.86 2.71
N VAL A 214 -7.82 17.38 1.53
CA VAL A 214 -8.79 17.72 0.45
C VAL A 214 -8.62 16.83 -0.78
N ALA A 215 -7.96 15.67 -0.63
CA ALA A 215 -7.71 14.75 -1.72
C ALA A 215 -9.01 14.35 -2.47
N ALA A 216 -8.94 14.31 -3.80
CA ALA A 216 -10.09 13.98 -4.65
C ALA A 216 -10.59 12.52 -4.50
N THR A 217 -9.84 11.66 -3.78
CA THR A 217 -10.15 10.24 -3.54
C THR A 217 -11.31 10.00 -2.57
N GLY A 218 -11.92 11.05 -2.02
CA GLY A 218 -12.96 10.95 -0.98
C GLY A 218 -12.42 11.21 0.42
N GLU A 219 -13.18 10.81 1.44
CA GLU A 219 -12.88 11.22 2.82
C GLU A 219 -11.74 10.43 3.48
N PHE A 220 -11.40 9.24 2.96
CA PHE A 220 -10.38 8.37 3.53
C PHE A 220 -9.52 7.70 2.45
N GLY A 221 -8.20 7.86 2.56
CA GLY A 221 -7.21 7.16 1.75
C GLY A 221 -5.83 7.22 2.37
N PHE A 222 -4.95 6.32 1.97
CA PHE A 222 -3.53 6.37 2.32
C PHE A 222 -2.69 5.66 1.27
N ARG A 223 -1.43 6.04 1.17
CA ARG A 223 -0.46 5.39 0.29
C ARG A 223 0.94 5.46 0.89
N GLY A 224 1.68 4.37 0.69
CA GLY A 224 3.07 4.22 1.11
C GLY A 224 3.98 3.96 -0.07
N ASP A 225 5.22 4.41 0.06
CA ASP A 225 6.31 4.05 -0.84
C ASP A 225 7.56 3.78 0.02
N THR A 226 8.26 2.67 -0.21
CA THR A 226 9.55 2.39 0.43
C THR A 226 10.66 2.39 -0.63
N ASN A 227 11.61 3.32 -0.49
CA ASN A 227 12.80 3.45 -1.34
C ASN A 227 14.05 3.21 -0.48
N PRO A 228 15.23 2.93 -1.07
CA PRO A 228 16.45 2.72 -0.28
C PRO A 228 16.71 3.86 0.72
N GLY A 229 16.67 3.53 2.01
CA GLY A 229 16.89 4.46 3.11
C GLY A 229 15.72 5.41 3.40
N MET A 230 14.54 5.22 2.82
CA MET A 230 13.36 6.02 3.16
C MET A 230 12.04 5.26 3.10
N VAL A 231 11.11 5.68 3.94
CA VAL A 231 9.69 5.29 3.90
C VAL A 231 8.87 6.56 3.76
N ARG A 232 7.95 6.58 2.82
CA ARG A 232 7.07 7.72 2.57
C ARG A 232 5.64 7.27 2.83
N LEU A 233 4.93 8.05 3.64
CA LEU A 233 3.53 7.85 3.97
C LEU A 233 2.75 9.09 3.56
N ASN A 234 1.60 8.89 2.95
CA ASN A 234 0.68 9.96 2.63
C ASN A 234 -0.73 9.59 3.06
N LEU A 235 -1.28 10.39 3.96
CA LEU A 235 -2.63 10.24 4.45
C LEU A 235 -3.52 11.22 3.70
N MET A 236 -4.63 10.74 3.16
CA MET A 236 -5.51 11.50 2.28
C MET A 236 -6.93 11.50 2.85
N GLY A 237 -7.58 12.65 2.79
CA GLY A 237 -8.98 12.85 3.17
C GLY A 237 -9.20 13.33 4.60
N GLN A 238 -10.42 13.80 4.84
CA GLN A 238 -10.84 14.45 6.08
C GLN A 238 -11.01 13.48 7.25
N SER A 239 -11.27 12.19 7.00
CA SER A 239 -11.59 11.22 8.05
C SER A 239 -10.43 11.05 9.04
N TRP A 240 -9.18 11.27 8.60
CA TRP A 240 -7.99 11.25 9.46
C TRP A 240 -7.95 12.36 10.53
N LYS A 241 -8.78 13.41 10.43
CA LYS A 241 -8.77 14.52 11.40
C LYS A 241 -9.11 14.09 12.82
N HIS A 242 -9.95 13.07 12.95
CA HIS A 242 -10.43 12.57 14.23
C HIS A 242 -9.87 11.18 14.47
N GLU A 243 -9.50 10.91 15.72
CA GLU A 243 -9.04 9.58 16.10
C GLU A 243 -10.24 8.64 16.20
N ASP A 244 -10.17 7.54 15.45
CA ASP A 244 -11.08 6.42 15.52
C ASP A 244 -10.28 5.13 15.75
N VAL A 245 -10.88 4.14 16.40
CA VAL A 245 -10.17 2.92 16.81
C VAL A 245 -9.68 2.11 15.62
N ASP A 246 -10.46 1.99 14.54
CA ASP A 246 -9.97 1.27 13.35
C ASP A 246 -9.06 2.12 12.52
N GLN A 247 -9.28 3.43 12.44
CA GLN A 247 -8.34 4.30 11.75
C GLN A 247 -6.97 4.25 12.42
N ALA A 248 -6.93 4.23 13.75
CA ALA A 248 -5.69 4.04 14.51
C ALA A 248 -5.06 2.66 14.23
N TYR A 249 -5.87 1.59 14.19
CA TYR A 249 -5.38 0.27 13.81
C TYR A 249 -4.87 0.20 12.36
N GLN A 250 -5.59 0.81 11.41
CA GLN A 250 -5.24 0.86 10.01
C GLN A 250 -3.95 1.64 9.79
N LEU A 251 -3.78 2.78 10.48
CA LEU A 251 -2.53 3.52 10.53
C LEU A 251 -1.40 2.65 11.09
N ASP A 252 -1.60 2.00 12.23
CA ASP A 252 -0.58 1.15 12.85
C ASP A 252 -0.20 -0.03 11.92
N ASN A 253 -1.17 -0.64 11.23
CA ASN A 253 -0.93 -1.74 10.27
C ASN A 253 -0.17 -1.24 9.04
N PHE A 254 -0.59 -0.11 8.49
CA PHE A 254 0.05 0.52 7.34
C PHE A 254 1.50 0.92 7.65
N VAL A 255 1.75 1.52 8.81
CA VAL A 255 3.11 1.87 9.26
C VAL A 255 3.95 0.60 9.46
N ALA A 256 3.39 -0.45 10.06
CA ALA A 256 4.10 -1.72 10.24
C ALA A 256 4.46 -2.38 8.90
N HIS A 257 3.53 -2.37 7.93
CA HIS A 257 3.74 -2.86 6.56
C HIS A 257 4.89 -2.13 5.87
N GLU A 258 4.83 -0.80 5.82
CA GLU A 258 5.83 0.00 5.13
C GLU A 258 7.21 -0.07 5.79
N LEU A 259 7.27 -0.07 7.13
CA LEU A 259 8.54 -0.26 7.83
C LEU A 259 9.14 -1.65 7.60
N PHE A 260 8.31 -2.68 7.40
CA PHE A 260 8.80 -4.02 7.12
C PHE A 260 9.52 -4.11 5.76
N HIS A 261 9.19 -3.24 4.80
CA HIS A 261 9.91 -3.15 3.52
C HIS A 261 11.39 -2.78 3.65
N LEU A 262 11.79 -2.15 4.76
CA LEU A 262 13.21 -1.95 5.06
C LEU A 262 13.97 -3.29 5.22
N TRP A 263 13.28 -4.38 5.57
CA TRP A 263 13.87 -5.71 5.62
C TRP A 263 13.65 -6.49 4.34
N ASN A 264 12.41 -6.59 3.85
CA ASN A 264 12.09 -7.48 2.73
C ASN A 264 12.28 -6.86 1.32
N ALA A 265 12.53 -5.55 1.21
CA ALA A 265 12.83 -4.90 -0.07
C ALA A 265 14.24 -4.26 -0.08
N GLU A 266 14.69 -3.69 1.05
CA GLU A 266 15.99 -3.00 1.12
C GLU A 266 17.12 -3.93 1.59
N LEU A 267 17.04 -4.51 2.79
CA LEU A 267 18.11 -5.38 3.32
C LEU A 267 18.18 -6.74 2.62
N TRP A 268 17.03 -7.23 2.18
CA TRP A 268 16.88 -8.33 1.24
C TRP A 268 16.05 -7.85 0.07
N HIS A 269 16.36 -8.36 -1.12
CA HIS A 269 15.56 -8.05 -2.31
C HIS A 269 14.85 -9.31 -2.82
N LEU A 270 13.59 -9.13 -3.19
CA LEU A 270 12.88 -10.11 -3.99
C LEU A 270 13.64 -10.31 -5.32
N LYS A 271 13.93 -11.57 -5.68
CA LYS A 271 14.62 -11.84 -6.95
C LYS A 271 13.75 -11.46 -8.15
N ASN A 272 14.38 -11.05 -9.25
CA ASN A 272 13.66 -10.71 -10.48
C ASN A 272 12.73 -11.85 -10.94
N ASN A 273 11.55 -11.48 -11.43
CA ASN A 273 10.47 -12.37 -11.90
C ASN A 273 9.73 -13.16 -10.81
N GLU A 274 10.08 -12.99 -9.53
CA GLU A 274 9.26 -13.53 -8.45
C GLU A 274 7.95 -12.74 -8.32
N PRO A 275 6.87 -13.38 -7.84
CA PRO A 275 5.56 -12.76 -7.84
C PRO A 275 5.42 -11.73 -6.71
N VAL A 276 4.75 -10.61 -7.02
CA VAL A 276 4.55 -9.48 -6.10
C VAL A 276 3.87 -9.87 -4.79
N TRP A 277 3.02 -10.91 -4.77
CA TRP A 277 2.37 -11.36 -3.53
C TRP A 277 3.37 -11.79 -2.45
N LEU A 278 4.57 -12.27 -2.85
CA LEU A 278 5.60 -12.70 -1.92
C LEU A 278 6.22 -11.50 -1.18
N LEU A 279 6.32 -10.35 -1.85
CA LEU A 279 6.75 -9.09 -1.25
C LEU A 279 5.62 -8.45 -0.43
N GLU A 280 4.49 -8.15 -1.09
CA GLU A 280 3.40 -7.35 -0.51
C GLU A 280 2.55 -8.12 0.49
N GLY A 281 2.08 -9.32 0.11
CA GLY A 281 1.28 -10.12 1.03
C GLY A 281 2.11 -10.71 2.18
N GLY A 282 3.39 -10.93 1.96
CA GLY A 282 4.31 -11.29 3.05
C GLY A 282 4.55 -10.15 4.03
N ALA A 283 4.60 -8.90 3.55
CA ALA A 283 4.65 -7.71 4.41
C ALA A 283 3.36 -7.52 5.20
N GLU A 284 2.19 -7.75 4.58
CA GLU A 284 0.89 -7.70 5.25
C GLU A 284 0.76 -8.75 6.38
N ALA A 285 1.24 -9.98 6.15
CA ALA A 285 1.24 -10.98 7.22
C ALA A 285 2.20 -10.62 8.37
N ALA A 286 3.35 -10.02 8.03
CA ALA A 286 4.34 -9.55 9.01
C ALA A 286 3.82 -8.35 9.82
N SER A 287 3.07 -7.43 9.21
CA SER A 287 2.47 -6.29 9.91
C SER A 287 1.43 -6.75 10.93
N HIS A 288 0.51 -7.63 10.55
CA HIS A 288 -0.50 -8.18 11.45
C HIS A 288 0.11 -8.86 12.68
N ASP A 289 1.14 -9.68 12.48
CA ASP A 289 1.80 -10.38 13.60
C ASP A 289 2.68 -9.44 14.43
N ALA A 290 3.28 -8.41 13.83
CA ALA A 290 4.00 -7.37 14.56
C ALA A 290 3.07 -6.60 15.50
N LEU A 291 1.89 -6.19 15.01
CA LEU A 291 0.90 -5.50 15.82
C LEU A 291 0.41 -6.36 16.98
N ARG A 292 0.15 -7.65 16.74
CA ARG A 292 -0.19 -8.59 17.82
C ARG A 292 0.94 -8.71 18.84
N THR A 293 2.18 -8.86 18.38
CA THR A 293 3.36 -9.02 19.24
C THR A 293 3.60 -7.80 20.14
N LEU A 294 3.31 -6.60 19.64
CA LEU A 294 3.39 -5.35 20.40
C LEU A 294 2.16 -5.05 21.27
N GLY A 295 1.13 -5.92 21.25
CA GLY A 295 -0.13 -5.71 21.97
C GLY A 295 -0.97 -4.56 21.39
N LEU A 296 -0.77 -4.22 20.12
CA LEU A 296 -1.53 -3.20 19.38
C LEU A 296 -2.76 -3.79 18.70
N ALA A 297 -2.73 -5.09 18.45
CA ALA A 297 -3.88 -5.89 18.06
C ALA A 297 -4.14 -6.95 19.13
N ASP A 298 -5.37 -7.02 19.63
CA ASP A 298 -5.77 -8.13 20.48
C ASP A 298 -5.92 -9.44 19.66
N THR A 299 -6.17 -10.54 20.37
CA THR A 299 -6.34 -11.85 19.75
C THR A 299 -7.52 -11.87 18.80
N GLU A 300 -8.63 -11.19 19.10
CA GLU A 300 -9.82 -11.19 18.24
C GLU A 300 -9.54 -10.48 16.92
N ARG A 301 -8.92 -9.30 16.96
CA ARG A 301 -8.52 -8.54 15.78
C ARG A 301 -7.53 -9.32 14.93
N TYR A 302 -6.54 -9.98 15.53
CA TYR A 302 -5.59 -10.80 14.79
C TYR A 302 -6.28 -11.99 14.10
N ARG A 303 -7.18 -12.68 14.80
CA ARG A 303 -8.00 -13.76 14.22
C ARG A 303 -8.86 -13.24 13.07
N TYR A 304 -9.47 -12.08 13.24
CA TYR A 304 -10.28 -11.42 12.22
C TYR A 304 -9.45 -11.15 10.96
N GLN A 305 -8.26 -10.58 11.08
CA GLN A 305 -7.42 -10.33 9.90
C GLN A 305 -7.03 -11.61 9.17
N ARG A 306 -6.62 -12.66 9.90
CA ARG A 306 -6.31 -13.97 9.29
C ARG A 306 -7.49 -14.54 8.51
N ALA A 307 -8.68 -14.51 9.10
CA ALA A 307 -9.90 -14.95 8.41
C ALA A 307 -10.23 -14.05 7.21
N ASN A 308 -10.11 -12.73 7.36
CA ASN A 308 -10.42 -11.77 6.32
C ASN A 308 -9.48 -11.90 5.11
N THR A 309 -8.17 -12.10 5.31
CA THR A 309 -7.24 -12.34 4.20
C THR A 309 -7.52 -13.66 3.48
N LEU A 310 -7.77 -14.74 4.22
CA LEU A 310 -8.06 -16.07 3.65
C LEU A 310 -9.38 -16.08 2.87
N ILE A 311 -10.43 -15.52 3.45
CA ILE A 311 -11.72 -15.36 2.78
C ILE A 311 -11.55 -14.42 1.59
N GLY A 312 -10.86 -13.29 1.75
CA GLY A 312 -10.56 -12.34 0.68
C GLY A 312 -9.96 -13.01 -0.55
N CYS A 313 -8.89 -13.79 -0.37
CA CYS A 313 -8.27 -14.54 -1.46
C CYS A 313 -9.20 -15.63 -2.05
N THR A 314 -9.91 -16.36 -1.19
CA THR A 314 -10.86 -17.40 -1.60
C THR A 314 -12.00 -16.85 -2.47
N THR A 315 -12.45 -15.62 -2.19
CA THR A 315 -13.52 -14.92 -2.91
C THR A 315 -13.04 -14.10 -4.10
N ALA A 316 -11.74 -13.87 -4.25
CA ALA A 316 -11.21 -13.17 -5.43
C ALA A 316 -11.52 -13.94 -6.72
N ASN A 317 -11.78 -13.20 -7.81
CA ASN A 317 -12.06 -13.77 -9.14
C ASN A 317 -10.92 -14.67 -9.59
N GLY A 318 -11.23 -15.80 -10.24
CA GLY A 318 -10.23 -16.80 -10.64
C GLY A 318 -10.15 -18.00 -9.70
N GLU A 319 -9.75 -19.13 -10.25
CA GLU A 319 -9.73 -20.43 -9.55
C GLU A 319 -8.36 -20.74 -8.96
N THR A 320 -7.29 -20.53 -9.72
CA THR A 320 -5.89 -20.72 -9.28
C THR A 320 -5.30 -19.43 -8.72
N LEU A 321 -4.21 -19.51 -7.96
CA LEU A 321 -3.51 -18.32 -7.45
C LEU A 321 -3.14 -17.35 -8.57
N SER A 322 -2.50 -17.82 -9.65
CA SER A 322 -2.12 -16.98 -10.78
C SER A 322 -3.31 -16.24 -11.41
N SER A 323 -4.44 -16.93 -11.63
CA SER A 323 -5.65 -16.30 -12.17
C SER A 323 -6.27 -15.27 -11.21
N LYS A 324 -6.17 -15.51 -9.90
CA LYS A 324 -6.62 -14.56 -8.86
C LYS A 324 -5.84 -13.26 -8.90
N LEU A 325 -4.52 -13.38 -9.05
CA LEU A 325 -3.61 -12.23 -9.04
C LEU A 325 -3.73 -11.35 -10.29
N VAL A 326 -4.38 -11.81 -11.37
CA VAL A 326 -4.67 -10.97 -12.56
C VAL A 326 -5.50 -9.74 -12.18
N SER A 327 -6.37 -9.86 -11.16
CA SER A 327 -7.17 -8.73 -10.66
C SER A 327 -6.35 -7.60 -10.03
N GLY A 328 -5.09 -7.87 -9.65
CA GLY A 328 -4.22 -6.89 -9.00
C GLY A 328 -4.71 -6.44 -7.62
N GLY A 329 -4.26 -5.24 -7.20
CA GLY A 329 -4.71 -4.58 -5.97
C GLY A 329 -4.61 -5.43 -4.71
N ARG A 330 -5.67 -5.38 -3.88
CA ARG A 330 -5.78 -6.09 -2.58
C ARG A 330 -5.61 -7.62 -2.70
N THR A 331 -5.79 -8.20 -3.88
CA THR A 331 -5.65 -9.65 -4.06
C THR A 331 -4.22 -10.11 -3.83
N HIS A 332 -3.20 -9.32 -4.21
CA HIS A 332 -1.80 -9.64 -3.90
C HIS A 332 -1.54 -9.72 -2.40
N TYR A 333 -2.09 -8.79 -1.64
CA TYR A 333 -1.97 -8.70 -0.19
C TYR A 333 -2.71 -9.86 0.49
N ASN A 334 -4.00 -10.02 0.19
CA ASN A 334 -4.84 -11.06 0.78
C ASN A 334 -4.31 -12.47 0.49
N CYS A 335 -3.98 -12.77 -0.77
CA CYS A 335 -3.50 -14.10 -1.15
C CYS A 335 -2.08 -14.37 -0.64
N GLY A 336 -1.17 -13.39 -0.71
CA GLY A 336 0.17 -13.56 -0.18
C GLY A 336 0.17 -13.73 1.34
N ALA A 337 -0.59 -12.91 2.07
CA ALA A 337 -0.71 -13.06 3.52
C ALA A 337 -1.30 -14.41 3.91
N SER A 338 -2.31 -14.88 3.17
CA SER A 338 -2.87 -16.21 3.35
C SER A 338 -1.82 -17.30 3.19
N ILE A 339 -0.95 -17.22 2.17
CA ILE A 339 0.13 -18.20 1.98
C ILE A 339 1.08 -18.23 3.18
N PHE A 340 1.47 -17.07 3.73
CA PHE A 340 2.30 -17.02 4.94
C PHE A 340 1.60 -17.61 6.16
N TYR A 341 0.29 -17.38 6.34
CA TYR A 341 -0.46 -18.02 7.43
C TYR A 341 -0.57 -19.54 7.26
N LEU A 342 -0.86 -20.02 6.05
CA LEU A 342 -0.95 -21.46 5.76
C LEU A 342 0.42 -22.13 5.95
N ALA A 343 1.50 -21.50 5.47
CA ALA A 343 2.86 -21.98 5.67
C ALA A 343 3.26 -22.01 7.15
N ALA A 344 2.84 -21.02 7.94
CA ALA A 344 3.14 -20.98 9.37
C ALA A 344 2.36 -22.05 10.14
N ALA A 345 1.11 -22.31 9.72
CA ALA A 345 0.25 -23.34 10.29
C ALA A 345 0.75 -24.77 10.04
N MET A 346 1.61 -25.00 9.04
CA MET A 346 2.17 -26.33 8.77
C MET A 346 3.10 -26.86 9.86
N SER A 347 3.45 -26.04 10.86
CA SER A 347 4.43 -26.41 11.88
C SER A 347 3.92 -27.50 12.83
N GLU A 348 4.79 -28.47 13.11
CA GLU A 348 4.47 -29.67 13.90
C GLU A 348 4.40 -29.41 15.42
N ASP A 349 5.07 -28.36 15.89
CA ASP A 349 5.17 -28.05 17.32
C ASP A 349 4.02 -27.16 17.81
N SER A 350 2.92 -27.80 18.22
CA SER A 350 1.79 -27.12 18.88
C SER A 350 2.16 -26.38 20.17
N SER A 351 3.32 -26.66 20.79
CA SER A 351 3.79 -25.97 21.99
C SER A 351 4.47 -24.63 21.70
N LEU A 352 4.90 -24.41 20.45
CA LEU A 352 5.48 -23.17 19.96
C LEU A 352 4.87 -22.82 18.60
N PRO A 353 3.65 -22.24 18.57
CA PRO A 353 3.00 -21.89 17.32
C PRO A 353 3.83 -20.87 16.53
N ILE A 354 4.11 -21.22 15.29
CA ILE A 354 4.93 -20.41 14.39
C ILE A 354 4.11 -19.28 13.79
N THR A 355 4.74 -18.11 13.70
CA THR A 355 4.13 -16.91 13.15
C THR A 355 4.70 -16.55 11.77
N PRO A 356 4.04 -15.70 10.99
CA PRO A 356 4.63 -15.12 9.78
C PRO A 356 5.99 -14.46 10.02
N LEU A 357 6.20 -13.79 11.17
CA LEU A 357 7.49 -13.20 11.49
C LEU A 357 8.58 -14.25 11.76
N ASP A 358 8.23 -15.43 12.30
CA ASP A 358 9.18 -16.53 12.44
C ASP A 358 9.60 -17.11 11.08
N LEU A 359 8.64 -17.26 10.15
CA LEU A 359 8.96 -17.69 8.78
C LEU A 359 9.89 -16.70 8.06
N TRP A 360 9.64 -15.41 8.22
CA TRP A 360 10.53 -14.38 7.68
C TRP A 360 11.92 -14.43 8.28
N ALA A 361 12.04 -14.64 9.60
CA ALA A 361 13.33 -14.79 10.25
C ALA A 361 14.14 -15.94 9.67
N ASP A 362 13.50 -17.10 9.45
CA ASP A 362 14.14 -18.25 8.82
C ASP A 362 14.50 -18.01 7.37
N LEU A 363 13.61 -17.36 6.61
CA LEU A 363 13.85 -17.02 5.21
C LEU A 363 15.08 -16.12 5.08
N PHE A 364 15.17 -15.07 5.90
CA PHE A 364 16.33 -14.17 5.93
C PHE A 364 17.60 -14.87 6.42
N ALA A 365 17.50 -15.74 7.43
CA ALA A 365 18.64 -16.52 7.90
C ALA A 365 19.18 -17.45 6.81
N ALA A 366 18.30 -18.15 6.10
CA ALA A 366 18.68 -19.09 5.05
C ALA A 366 19.23 -18.42 3.78
N THR A 367 18.84 -17.16 3.54
CA THR A 367 19.27 -16.35 2.39
C THR A 367 20.27 -15.25 2.76
N LYS A 368 20.86 -15.32 3.96
CA LYS A 368 21.73 -14.27 4.51
C LYS A 368 22.92 -13.93 3.60
N THR A 369 23.45 -14.91 2.88
CA THR A 369 24.59 -14.74 1.97
C THR A 369 24.20 -14.05 0.66
N SER A 370 23.07 -14.43 0.05
CA SER A 370 22.62 -13.84 -1.22
C SER A 370 21.95 -12.49 -1.04
N ARG A 371 21.38 -12.23 0.16
CA ARG A 371 20.50 -11.08 0.42
C ARG A 371 19.35 -10.97 -0.57
N SER A 372 18.91 -12.12 -1.08
CA SER A 372 17.77 -12.24 -1.97
C SER A 372 17.02 -13.52 -1.71
N TYR A 373 15.71 -13.46 -1.91
CA TYR A 373 14.82 -14.58 -1.64
C TYR A 373 13.86 -14.81 -2.81
N THR A 374 13.33 -16.03 -2.83
CA THR A 374 12.45 -16.56 -3.88
C THR A 374 11.29 -17.32 -3.26
N VAL A 375 10.28 -17.65 -4.06
CA VAL A 375 9.23 -18.60 -3.69
C VAL A 375 9.81 -19.95 -3.25
N ALA A 376 10.86 -20.43 -3.93
CA ALA A 376 11.52 -21.69 -3.59
C ALA A 376 12.17 -21.65 -2.19
N ASP A 377 12.72 -20.51 -1.79
CA ASP A 377 13.26 -20.33 -0.44
C ASP A 377 12.16 -20.33 0.62
N LEU A 378 11.02 -19.67 0.37
CA LEU A 378 9.85 -19.71 1.27
C LEU A 378 9.36 -21.16 1.45
N LEU A 379 9.16 -21.89 0.35
CA LEU A 379 8.77 -23.30 0.39
C LEU A 379 9.76 -24.13 1.22
N ARG A 380 11.07 -23.94 1.00
CA ARG A 380 12.11 -24.65 1.73
C ARG A 380 12.05 -24.38 3.23
N VAL A 381 11.89 -23.14 3.67
CA VAL A 381 11.84 -22.83 5.12
C VAL A 381 10.53 -23.30 5.76
N ALA A 382 9.40 -23.19 5.06
CA ALA A 382 8.14 -23.73 5.53
C ALA A 382 8.22 -25.25 5.75
N MET A 383 8.86 -25.96 4.81
CA MET A 383 9.08 -27.41 4.91
C MET A 383 10.02 -27.82 6.03
N GLN A 384 11.04 -27.02 6.36
CA GLN A 384 11.95 -27.31 7.47
C GLN A 384 11.25 -27.33 8.82
N ARG A 385 10.11 -26.62 8.93
CA ARG A 385 9.26 -26.58 10.13
C ARG A 385 8.08 -27.55 10.08
N ALA A 386 7.86 -28.16 8.91
CA ALA A 386 6.73 -29.02 8.65
C ALA A 386 6.89 -30.38 9.32
N SER A 387 5.77 -31.09 9.46
CA SER A 387 5.70 -32.35 10.19
C SER A 387 6.52 -33.46 9.53
N HIS A 388 7.50 -34.05 10.23
CA HIS A 388 8.34 -35.14 9.69
C HIS A 388 7.52 -36.32 9.13
N SER A 389 6.33 -36.57 9.69
CA SER A 389 5.43 -37.64 9.24
C SER A 389 4.59 -37.27 7.99
N SER A 390 4.48 -35.98 7.66
CA SER A 390 3.59 -35.46 6.61
C SER A 390 4.28 -34.56 5.57
N VAL A 391 5.61 -34.36 5.65
CA VAL A 391 6.37 -33.39 4.83
C VAL A 391 6.03 -33.46 3.34
N SER A 392 5.97 -34.66 2.74
CA SER A 392 5.71 -34.81 1.30
C SER A 392 4.32 -34.34 0.89
N THR A 393 3.31 -34.55 1.74
CA THR A 393 1.93 -34.14 1.49
C THR A 393 1.75 -32.64 1.74
N GLN A 394 2.31 -32.12 2.84
CA GLN A 394 2.26 -30.70 3.16
C GLN A 394 3.00 -29.86 2.11
N GLN A 395 4.18 -30.33 1.67
CA GLN A 395 4.91 -29.73 0.56
C GLN A 395 4.07 -29.73 -0.71
N SER A 396 3.43 -30.85 -1.06
CA SER A 396 2.60 -30.92 -2.27
C SER A 396 1.51 -29.85 -2.25
N TYR A 397 0.77 -29.71 -1.15
CA TYR A 397 -0.34 -28.76 -1.09
C TYR A 397 0.12 -27.31 -1.14
N LEU A 398 1.12 -26.91 -0.35
CA LEU A 398 1.61 -25.53 -0.41
C LEU A 398 2.19 -25.20 -1.79
N ASN A 399 2.91 -26.17 -2.40
CA ASN A 399 3.46 -26.03 -3.75
C ASN A 399 2.35 -25.98 -4.82
N ASP A 400 1.30 -26.78 -4.70
CA ASP A 400 0.19 -26.81 -5.65
C ASP A 400 -0.61 -25.49 -5.62
N LEU A 401 -0.74 -24.86 -4.45
CA LEU A 401 -1.29 -23.51 -4.29
C LEU A 401 -0.43 -22.46 -5.00
N ILE A 402 0.86 -22.43 -4.65
CA ILE A 402 1.81 -21.42 -5.11
C ILE A 402 2.07 -21.50 -6.62
N GLU A 403 2.35 -22.71 -7.11
CA GLU A 403 2.60 -22.98 -8.53
C GLU A 403 1.31 -23.01 -9.37
N SER A 404 0.16 -22.74 -8.74
CA SER A 404 -1.14 -22.66 -9.43
C SER A 404 -1.51 -23.94 -10.18
N LYS A 405 -1.07 -25.10 -9.68
CA LYS A 405 -1.31 -26.41 -10.31
C LYS A 405 -2.74 -26.89 -10.14
N LEU A 406 -3.39 -26.46 -9.06
CA LEU A 406 -4.76 -26.81 -8.73
C LEU A 406 -5.57 -25.56 -8.36
N PRO A 407 -6.91 -25.61 -8.48
CA PRO A 407 -7.78 -24.57 -7.94
C PRO A 407 -7.51 -24.34 -6.45
N TRP A 408 -7.42 -23.08 -6.05
CA TRP A 408 -7.17 -22.63 -4.67
C TRP A 408 -8.04 -23.39 -3.66
N ARG A 409 -9.35 -23.49 -3.92
CA ARG A 409 -10.31 -24.15 -3.03
C ARG A 409 -10.14 -25.65 -2.95
N GLU A 410 -9.72 -26.29 -4.04
CA GLU A 410 -9.48 -27.73 -4.06
C GLU A 410 -8.31 -28.07 -3.14
N VAL A 411 -7.24 -27.26 -3.17
CA VAL A 411 -6.10 -27.47 -2.28
C VAL A 411 -6.46 -27.18 -0.83
N LEU A 412 -7.21 -26.10 -0.55
CA LEU A 412 -7.67 -25.82 0.82
C LEU A 412 -8.56 -26.95 1.36
N ALA A 413 -9.48 -27.49 0.55
CA ALA A 413 -10.35 -28.60 0.95
C ALA A 413 -9.55 -29.86 1.31
N ARG A 414 -8.49 -30.17 0.56
CA ARG A 414 -7.58 -31.30 0.82
C ARG A 414 -6.64 -31.05 2.00
N GLY A 415 -6.23 -29.80 2.21
CA GLY A 415 -5.24 -29.39 3.20
C GLY A 415 -5.81 -28.97 4.55
N GLN A 416 -7.10 -29.16 4.83
CA GLN A 416 -7.75 -28.67 6.05
C GLN A 416 -6.99 -29.00 7.34
N GLN A 417 -6.65 -30.27 7.53
CA GLN A 417 -5.91 -30.74 8.72
C GLN A 417 -4.47 -30.20 8.78
N ILE A 418 -3.84 -30.00 7.62
CA ILE A 418 -2.45 -29.55 7.50
C ILE A 418 -2.32 -28.05 7.78
N PHE A 419 -3.30 -27.28 7.31
CA PHE A 419 -3.28 -25.83 7.43
C PHE A 419 -4.05 -25.32 8.64
N HIS A 420 -4.62 -26.23 9.44
CA HIS A 420 -5.54 -25.91 10.54
C HIS A 420 -6.61 -24.92 10.06
N ILE A 421 -7.34 -25.32 9.01
CA ILE A 421 -8.45 -24.57 8.48
C ILE A 421 -9.69 -25.47 8.38
N HIS A 422 -10.84 -24.85 8.56
CA HIS A 422 -12.14 -25.50 8.45
C HIS A 422 -12.92 -24.99 7.24
N GLN A 423 -13.44 -25.93 6.45
CA GLN A 423 -14.35 -25.64 5.35
C GLN A 423 -15.78 -25.56 5.88
N ILE A 424 -16.33 -24.36 5.88
CA ILE A 424 -17.74 -24.13 6.18
C ILE A 424 -18.57 -24.59 4.99
N THR A 425 -19.42 -25.58 5.23
CA THR A 425 -20.31 -26.17 4.21
C THR A 425 -21.73 -25.61 4.28
N ALA A 426 -22.50 -25.80 3.20
CA ALA A 426 -23.90 -25.40 3.17
C ALA A 426 -24.69 -26.12 4.27
N GLY A 427 -25.37 -25.35 5.13
CA GLY A 427 -26.15 -25.88 6.25
C GLY A 427 -25.40 -25.88 7.58
N GLU A 428 -24.09 -25.66 7.58
CA GLU A 428 -23.32 -25.48 8.81
C GLU A 428 -23.60 -24.12 9.47
N HIS A 429 -23.48 -24.07 10.80
CA HIS A 429 -23.54 -22.82 11.53
C HIS A 429 -22.34 -21.94 11.16
N LEU A 430 -22.61 -20.72 10.69
CA LEU A 430 -21.55 -19.77 10.39
C LEU A 430 -20.83 -19.37 11.69
N PRO A 431 -19.49 -19.40 11.74
CA PRO A 431 -18.76 -18.82 12.85
C PRO A 431 -19.01 -17.31 12.94
N ALA A 432 -19.04 -16.75 14.16
CA ALA A 432 -19.29 -15.33 14.37
C ALA A 432 -18.35 -14.42 13.55
N ILE A 433 -17.07 -14.78 13.46
CA ILE A 433 -16.05 -14.05 12.69
C ILE A 433 -16.37 -14.01 11.19
N VAL A 434 -16.99 -15.05 10.64
CA VAL A 434 -17.40 -15.08 9.23
C VAL A 434 -18.62 -14.22 9.03
N ALA A 435 -19.56 -14.22 9.97
CA ALA A 435 -20.69 -13.31 9.93
C ALA A 435 -20.22 -11.85 9.92
N LYS A 436 -19.22 -11.50 10.75
CA LYS A 436 -18.57 -10.17 10.75
C LYS A 436 -18.05 -9.80 9.37
N ILE A 437 -17.22 -10.65 8.76
CA ILE A 437 -16.65 -10.42 7.43
C ILE A 437 -17.73 -10.30 6.33
N ILE A 438 -18.79 -11.11 6.41
CA ILE A 438 -19.92 -11.02 5.47
C ILE A 438 -20.65 -9.69 5.63
N LEU A 439 -20.89 -9.25 6.86
CA LEU A 439 -21.54 -7.97 7.14
C LEU A 439 -20.69 -6.81 6.64
N ASP A 440 -19.38 -6.83 6.87
CA ASP A 440 -18.47 -5.79 6.40
C ASP A 440 -18.53 -5.66 4.87
N LYS A 441 -18.45 -6.80 4.16
CA LYS A 441 -18.61 -6.83 2.70
C LYS A 441 -19.99 -6.36 2.25
N LEU A 442 -21.04 -6.75 2.97
CA LEU A 442 -22.42 -6.36 2.66
C LEU A 442 -22.63 -4.86 2.81
N VAL A 443 -22.19 -4.24 3.93
CA VAL A 443 -22.33 -2.80 4.14
C VAL A 443 -21.58 -2.04 3.05
N ILE A 444 -20.31 -2.38 2.80
CA ILE A 444 -19.51 -1.72 1.77
C ILE A 444 -20.18 -1.83 0.39
N ASP A 445 -20.64 -3.01 0.00
CA ASP A 445 -21.30 -3.25 -1.28
C ASP A 445 -22.63 -2.48 -1.40
N ARG A 446 -23.40 -2.36 -0.32
CA ARG A 446 -24.65 -1.59 -0.31
C ARG A 446 -24.41 -0.08 -0.32
N VAL A 447 -23.39 0.41 0.36
CA VAL A 447 -22.96 1.82 0.26
C VAL A 447 -22.46 2.13 -1.15
N ALA A 448 -21.63 1.26 -1.74
CA ALA A 448 -21.18 1.38 -3.11
C ALA A 448 -22.37 1.48 -4.08
N TYR A 449 -23.37 0.63 -3.89
CA TYR A 449 -24.58 0.65 -4.70
C TYR A 449 -25.35 1.97 -4.58
N ASP A 450 -25.49 2.52 -3.37
CA ASP A 450 -26.18 3.79 -3.15
C ASP A 450 -25.41 4.99 -3.70
N CYS A 451 -24.09 4.91 -3.82
CA CYS A 451 -23.20 6.03 -4.13
C CYS A 451 -22.50 5.90 -5.50
N ASP A 452 -23.17 5.31 -6.49
CA ASP A 452 -22.69 5.13 -7.87
C ASP A 452 -21.30 4.45 -7.98
N GLY A 453 -21.04 3.52 -7.07
CA GLY A 453 -19.79 2.75 -6.98
C GLY A 453 -18.74 3.32 -6.05
N ALA A 454 -18.94 4.54 -5.53
CA ALA A 454 -18.05 5.14 -4.53
C ALA A 454 -18.36 4.63 -3.12
N THR A 455 -17.37 4.60 -2.23
CA THR A 455 -17.55 4.15 -0.84
C THR A 455 -16.77 5.01 0.13
N SER A 456 -17.41 5.44 1.22
CA SER A 456 -16.74 5.97 2.42
C SER A 456 -17.30 5.27 3.64
N VAL A 457 -16.66 4.18 4.05
CA VAL A 457 -17.08 3.35 5.19
C VAL A 457 -15.87 3.08 6.08
N ALA A 458 -15.94 3.55 7.33
CA ALA A 458 -15.04 3.17 8.41
C ALA A 458 -15.83 2.32 9.42
N TYR A 459 -15.23 1.30 10.04
CA TYR A 459 -16.00 0.43 10.93
C TYR A 459 -15.19 -0.34 11.97
N ASP A 460 -15.64 -0.28 13.24
CA ASP A 460 -15.04 -1.00 14.38
C ASP A 460 -16.06 -1.98 14.90
N ASN A 461 -15.67 -3.25 14.98
CA ASN A 461 -16.49 -4.26 15.63
C ASN A 461 -17.97 -4.20 15.19
N GLN A 462 -18.18 -4.05 13.87
CA GLN A 462 -19.48 -3.99 13.18
C GLN A 462 -20.33 -2.76 13.57
N ILE A 463 -19.68 -1.67 13.97
CA ILE A 463 -20.25 -0.33 14.04
C ILE A 463 -19.71 0.43 12.84
N TYR A 464 -20.57 0.74 11.87
CA TYR A 464 -20.15 1.32 10.60
C TYR A 464 -20.44 2.82 10.58
N GLN A 465 -19.41 3.64 10.54
CA GLN A 465 -19.53 5.02 10.14
C GLN A 465 -19.53 5.09 8.62
N VAL A 466 -20.62 5.62 8.06
CA VAL A 466 -20.78 5.83 6.63
C VAL A 466 -20.94 7.30 6.38
N ASP A 467 -20.02 7.88 5.62
CA ASP A 467 -20.08 9.29 5.26
C ASP A 467 -20.98 9.47 4.03
N ALA A 468 -21.65 10.62 3.96
CA ALA A 468 -22.51 10.95 2.82
C ALA A 468 -21.68 11.56 1.70
N LEU A 469 -21.50 10.81 0.62
CA LEU A 469 -20.87 11.30 -0.61
C LEU A 469 -21.90 12.01 -1.49
N ASP A 470 -21.45 12.97 -2.30
CA ASP A 470 -22.31 13.68 -3.25
C ASP A 470 -23.00 12.74 -4.26
N SER A 471 -22.39 11.59 -4.55
CA SER A 471 -22.94 10.55 -5.42
C SER A 471 -24.00 9.67 -4.74
N CYS A 472 -24.20 9.77 -3.42
CA CYS A 472 -25.16 8.93 -2.70
C CYS A 472 -26.61 9.35 -2.94
N HIS A 473 -27.46 8.37 -3.24
CA HIS A 473 -28.88 8.60 -3.52
C HIS A 473 -29.74 8.66 -2.27
N ARG A 474 -29.47 7.81 -1.27
CA ARG A 474 -30.23 7.69 -0.01
C ARG A 474 -29.44 8.16 1.21
N ILE A 475 -28.13 7.97 1.22
CA ILE A 475 -27.25 8.41 2.31
C ILE A 475 -26.94 9.90 2.14
N ARG A 476 -27.85 10.77 2.62
CA ARG A 476 -27.77 12.24 2.46
C ARG A 476 -27.01 12.96 3.56
N ARG A 477 -26.69 12.27 4.65
CA ARG A 477 -25.88 12.76 5.78
C ARG A 477 -25.05 11.60 6.33
N PRO A 478 -23.93 11.87 7.02
CA PRO A 478 -23.19 10.83 7.72
C PRO A 478 -24.09 10.05 8.69
N VAL A 479 -23.95 8.73 8.71
CA VAL A 479 -24.74 7.82 9.55
C VAL A 479 -23.84 6.81 10.25
N ILE A 480 -24.26 6.38 11.44
CA ILE A 480 -23.61 5.28 12.17
C ILE A 480 -24.55 4.09 12.19
N LEU A 481 -24.25 3.08 11.37
CA LEU A 481 -25.04 1.85 11.28
C LEU A 481 -24.56 0.84 12.32
N THR A 482 -25.50 0.31 13.10
CA THR A 482 -25.23 -0.68 14.15
C THR A 482 -26.15 -1.89 14.06
N HIS A 483 -27.24 -1.78 13.30
CA HIS A 483 -28.26 -2.81 13.16
C HIS A 483 -28.59 -3.08 11.70
N LEU A 484 -29.01 -4.31 11.42
CA LEU A 484 -29.55 -4.74 10.14
C LEU A 484 -30.83 -5.54 10.40
N GLY A 485 -31.95 -5.01 9.90
CA GLY A 485 -33.28 -5.38 10.38
C GLY A 485 -33.43 -5.02 11.85
N GLY A 486 -33.90 -5.99 12.65
CA GLY A 486 -34.01 -5.87 14.11
C GLY A 486 -32.79 -6.39 14.88
N TYR A 487 -31.66 -6.68 14.21
CA TYR A 487 -30.54 -7.39 14.81
C TYR A 487 -29.30 -6.50 14.90
N SER A 488 -28.66 -6.48 16.07
CA SER A 488 -27.35 -5.85 16.26
C SER A 488 -26.32 -6.57 15.36
N MET A 489 -25.62 -5.83 14.51
CA MET A 489 -24.59 -6.42 13.63
C MET A 489 -23.39 -6.93 14.43
N ARG A 490 -23.11 -6.31 15.59
CA ARG A 490 -22.04 -6.70 16.52
C ARG A 490 -22.41 -7.92 17.35
N GLU A 491 -23.56 -7.89 18.02
CA GLU A 491 -23.94 -8.91 19.02
C GLU A 491 -24.72 -10.07 18.38
N ASN A 492 -25.41 -9.82 17.28
CA ASN A 492 -26.27 -10.78 16.60
C ASN A 492 -25.93 -10.90 15.11
N GLY A 493 -24.65 -10.78 14.76
CA GLY A 493 -24.19 -10.74 13.37
C GLY A 493 -24.69 -11.92 12.52
N LEU A 494 -24.84 -13.11 13.11
CA LEU A 494 -25.41 -14.27 12.42
C LEU A 494 -26.88 -14.07 12.01
N MET A 495 -27.69 -13.51 12.90
CA MET A 495 -29.09 -13.20 12.63
C MET A 495 -29.21 -12.06 11.62
N ALA A 496 -28.32 -11.06 11.70
CA ALA A 496 -28.23 -9.98 10.71
C ALA A 496 -27.91 -10.52 9.30
N VAL A 497 -26.95 -11.44 9.16
CA VAL A 497 -26.64 -12.10 7.87
C VAL A 497 -27.81 -12.93 7.36
N ALA A 498 -28.49 -13.69 8.24
CA ALA A 498 -29.65 -14.47 7.87
C ALA A 498 -30.81 -13.60 7.37
N TYR A 499 -31.06 -12.48 8.06
CA TYR A 499 -32.02 -11.46 7.62
C TYR A 499 -31.66 -10.93 6.24
N ALA A 500 -30.39 -10.54 6.03
CA ALA A 500 -29.94 -9.99 4.75
C ALA A 500 -30.17 -10.96 3.59
N ARG A 501 -29.76 -12.23 3.76
CA ARG A 501 -29.96 -13.29 2.76
C ARG A 501 -31.43 -13.45 2.37
N ASN A 502 -32.34 -13.40 3.34
CA ASN A 502 -33.77 -13.53 3.12
C ASN A 502 -34.39 -12.31 2.43
N GLN A 503 -33.91 -11.09 2.69
CA GLN A 503 -34.38 -9.89 1.98
C GLN A 503 -33.86 -9.87 0.55
N CYS A 504 -32.55 -10.05 0.37
CA CYS A 504 -31.90 -10.01 -0.93
C CYS A 504 -32.45 -11.08 -1.89
N SER A 505 -32.75 -12.29 -1.41
CA SER A 505 -33.32 -13.36 -2.25
C SER A 505 -34.73 -13.07 -2.75
N LYS A 506 -35.43 -12.13 -2.12
CA LYS A 506 -36.76 -11.65 -2.52
C LYS A 506 -36.71 -10.33 -3.30
N GLY A 507 -35.52 -9.78 -3.53
CA GLY A 507 -35.34 -8.47 -4.15
C GLY A 507 -35.86 -7.31 -3.29
N LEU A 508 -35.85 -7.45 -1.97
CA LEU A 508 -36.34 -6.45 -1.02
C LEU A 508 -35.20 -5.57 -0.50
N ASP A 509 -35.56 -4.37 -0.03
CA ASP A 509 -34.63 -3.45 0.61
C ASP A 509 -34.10 -4.04 1.94
N LEU A 510 -32.83 -3.75 2.22
CA LEU A 510 -32.20 -3.99 3.51
C LEU A 510 -32.42 -2.78 4.41
N HIS A 511 -33.03 -3.03 5.57
CA HIS A 511 -33.25 -2.00 6.57
C HIS A 511 -32.05 -1.88 7.51
N PHE A 512 -31.27 -0.81 7.38
CA PHE A 512 -30.18 -0.49 8.29
C PHE A 512 -30.67 0.45 9.40
N GLY A 513 -30.32 0.09 10.64
CA GLY A 513 -30.59 0.88 11.84
C GLY A 513 -29.31 1.36 12.50
N GLY A 514 -29.39 2.45 13.26
CA GLY A 514 -28.20 3.11 13.81
C GLY A 514 -28.43 3.91 15.09
N LYS A 515 -27.39 4.63 15.51
CA LYS A 515 -27.54 5.70 16.52
C LYS A 515 -28.37 6.84 15.95
N GLU A 516 -28.90 7.72 16.80
CA GLU A 516 -29.62 8.95 16.40
C GLU A 516 -30.85 8.70 15.50
N ASP A 517 -31.61 7.64 15.81
CA ASP A 517 -32.82 7.23 15.09
C ASP A 517 -32.60 7.06 13.57
N VAL A 518 -31.37 6.68 13.18
CA VAL A 518 -31.05 6.33 11.79
C VAL A 518 -31.85 5.11 11.37
N SER A 519 -32.60 5.27 10.29
CA SER A 519 -33.38 4.25 9.60
C SER A 519 -33.17 4.43 8.10
N LEU A 520 -32.50 3.48 7.47
CA LEU A 520 -32.06 3.59 6.08
C LEU A 520 -32.38 2.29 5.33
N ASP A 521 -33.24 2.37 4.33
CA ASP A 521 -33.54 1.24 3.44
C ASP A 521 -32.68 1.33 2.18
N ILE A 522 -31.86 0.31 1.89
CA ILE A 522 -31.06 0.23 0.64
C ILE A 522 -31.48 -1.01 -0.15
N PRO A 523 -31.77 -0.90 -1.46
CA PRO A 523 -32.15 -2.06 -2.27
C PRO A 523 -31.14 -3.20 -2.24
N CYS A 524 -31.65 -4.43 -2.21
CA CYS A 524 -30.83 -5.61 -2.36
C CYS A 524 -31.48 -6.63 -3.30
N SER A 525 -30.91 -6.77 -4.50
CA SER A 525 -31.33 -7.79 -5.47
C SER A 525 -30.58 -9.11 -5.31
N GLN A 526 -29.41 -9.09 -4.66
CA GLN A 526 -28.60 -10.27 -4.37
C GLN A 526 -27.61 -9.95 -3.25
N MET A 527 -27.27 -10.97 -2.46
CA MET A 527 -26.13 -10.88 -1.56
C MET A 527 -24.85 -10.68 -2.37
N PRO A 528 -23.81 -10.02 -1.80
CA PRO A 528 -22.47 -10.07 -2.36
C PRO A 528 -22.11 -11.52 -2.68
N PRO A 529 -21.51 -11.81 -3.85
CA PRO A 529 -21.23 -13.17 -4.27
C PRO A 529 -20.35 -13.86 -3.22
N MET A 530 -20.95 -14.80 -2.50
CA MET A 530 -20.25 -15.64 -1.54
C MET A 530 -20.13 -17.04 -2.13
N PRO A 531 -18.96 -17.67 -1.95
CA PRO A 531 -18.79 -19.03 -2.42
C PRO A 531 -19.65 -20.02 -1.65
N SER A 532 -19.98 -21.12 -2.31
CA SER A 532 -20.69 -22.26 -1.72
C SER A 532 -19.94 -22.90 -0.55
N SER A 533 -18.62 -22.67 -0.46
CA SER A 533 -17.80 -23.00 0.68
C SER A 533 -16.84 -21.88 1.03
N LEU A 534 -16.67 -21.64 2.34
CA LEU A 534 -15.70 -20.71 2.90
C LEU A 534 -14.67 -21.48 3.70
N PHE A 535 -13.43 -21.00 3.71
CA PHE A 535 -12.37 -21.55 4.53
C PHE A 535 -12.00 -20.53 5.59
N VAL A 536 -11.92 -20.97 6.83
CA VAL A 536 -11.48 -20.15 7.97
C VAL A 536 -10.37 -20.86 8.73
N PRO A 537 -9.44 -20.12 9.34
CA PRO A 537 -8.50 -20.72 10.28
C PRO A 537 -9.23 -21.35 11.47
N ASP A 538 -8.75 -22.50 11.91
CA ASP A 538 -9.06 -23.05 13.22
C ASP A 538 -8.32 -22.20 14.25
N PHE A 539 -9.07 -21.68 15.22
CA PHE A 539 -8.54 -20.74 16.20
C PHE A 539 -8.27 -21.37 17.57
N ASP A 540 -8.65 -22.64 17.71
CA ASP A 540 -8.47 -23.46 18.92
C ASP A 540 -7.18 -24.30 18.87
N HIS A 541 -6.42 -24.19 17.77
CA HIS A 541 -5.07 -24.69 17.55
C HIS A 541 -4.14 -23.48 17.35
#